data_AF-A0A2C4QZG5-F1
#
_entry.id   AF-A0A2C4QZG5-F1
#
_cell.length_a   1.000
_cell.length_b   1.000
_cell.length_c   1.000
_cell.angle_alpha   90.00
_cell.angle_beta   90.00
_cell.angle_gamma   90.00
#
_symmetry.space_group_name_H-M   'P 1'
#
loop_
_entity.id
_entity.type
_entity.pdbx_description
1 polymer ?
#
loop_
_entity_poly.entity_id
_entity_poly.type
_entity_poly.pdbx_seq_one_letter_code
_entity_poly.pdbx_strand_id
1 'polypeptide(L)'
;MFGKVTEFMITKHVERKLGKYDIKLVHFIPGRIRLQSAEWKANDILVENIVKQLQAQPFLFSVQSTKETGSLVITYDASYVTNMKELEAWFGILDEVYANGFVR
;
A
#
# COMPACT_ATOMS: atom_id res chain seq x y z
N MET A 1 13.97 9.69 -8.77
CA MET A 1 12.61 9.80 -9.36
C MET A 1 12.48 8.74 -10.45
N PHE A 2 11.36 8.01 -10.47
CA PHE A 2 11.14 6.97 -11.47
C PHE A 2 10.90 7.59 -12.86
N GLY A 3 11.41 6.95 -13.92
CA GLY A 3 11.01 7.29 -15.28
C GLY A 3 9.62 6.70 -15.59
N LYS A 4 8.89 7.30 -16.54
CA LYS A 4 7.51 6.89 -16.90
C LYS A 4 7.35 5.39 -17.20
N VAL A 5 8.34 4.77 -17.86
CA VAL A 5 8.32 3.32 -18.14
C VAL A 5 8.43 2.51 -16.85
N THR A 6 9.31 2.92 -15.95
CA THR A 6 9.50 2.27 -14.64
C THR A 6 8.26 2.42 -13.77
N GLU A 7 7.63 3.60 -13.74
CA GLU A 7 6.37 3.83 -13.01
C GLU A 7 5.24 2.92 -13.52
N PHE A 8 5.13 2.76 -14.85
CA PHE A 8 4.15 1.87 -15.45
C PHE A 8 4.38 0.41 -15.04
N MET A 9 5.62 -0.07 -15.09
CA MET A 9 5.97 -1.43 -14.67
C MET A 9 5.71 -1.66 -13.18
N ILE A 10 6.04 -0.68 -12.33
CA ILE A 10 5.72 -0.72 -10.90
C ILE A 10 4.21 -0.82 -10.70
N THR A 11 3.45 0.07 -11.31
CA THR A 11 1.99 0.08 -11.20
C THR A 11 1.39 -1.28 -11.58
N LYS A 12 1.81 -1.85 -12.72
CA LYS A 12 1.31 -3.17 -13.18
C LYS A 12 1.68 -4.31 -12.25
N HIS A 13 2.89 -4.29 -11.70
CA HIS A 13 3.35 -5.29 -10.75
C HIS A 13 2.55 -5.23 -9.44
N VAL A 14 2.36 -4.02 -8.91
CA VAL A 14 1.59 -3.76 -7.69
C VAL A 14 0.12 -4.13 -7.86
N GLU A 15 -0.51 -3.72 -8.96
CA GLU A 15 -1.89 -4.09 -9.30
C GLU A 15 -2.08 -5.60 -9.28
N ARG A 16 -1.14 -6.37 -9.87
CA ARG A 16 -1.21 -7.83 -9.88
C ARG A 16 -1.06 -8.42 -8.48
N LYS A 17 -0.10 -7.93 -7.69
CA LYS A 17 0.20 -8.45 -6.35
C LYS A 17 -0.92 -8.16 -5.36
N LEU A 18 -1.52 -6.97 -5.42
CA LEU A 18 -2.56 -6.53 -4.49
C LEU A 18 -3.97 -6.93 -4.94
N GLY A 19 -4.19 -7.11 -6.25
CA GLY A 19 -5.49 -7.45 -6.81
C GLY A 19 -6.06 -8.78 -6.31
N LYS A 20 -5.22 -9.73 -5.86
CA LYS A 20 -5.69 -10.98 -5.23
C LYS A 20 -6.44 -10.76 -3.90
N TYR A 21 -6.31 -9.58 -3.29
CA TYR A 21 -6.99 -9.17 -2.06
C TYR A 21 -8.09 -8.13 -2.32
N ASP A 22 -8.48 -7.92 -3.59
CA ASP A 22 -9.36 -6.84 -4.02
C ASP A 22 -8.89 -5.43 -3.57
N ILE A 23 -7.56 -5.27 -3.42
CA ILE A 23 -6.94 -3.99 -3.15
C ILE A 23 -6.57 -3.32 -4.48
N LYS A 24 -7.10 -2.14 -4.70
CA LYS A 24 -6.88 -1.33 -5.91
C LYS A 24 -5.82 -0.26 -5.65
N LEU A 25 -4.86 -0.15 -6.56
CA LEU A 25 -3.95 0.99 -6.62
C LEU A 25 -4.66 2.16 -7.33
N VAL A 26 -5.11 3.15 -6.57
CA VAL A 26 -5.86 4.30 -7.09
C VAL A 26 -4.91 5.36 -7.65
N HIS A 27 -3.84 5.66 -6.93
CA HIS A 27 -2.80 6.58 -7.39
C HIS A 27 -1.42 6.09 -6.97
N PHE A 28 -0.47 6.18 -7.90
CA PHE A 28 0.95 6.04 -7.64
C PHE A 28 1.66 7.27 -8.19
N ILE A 29 2.02 8.18 -7.29
CA ILE A 29 2.85 9.34 -7.62
C ILE A 29 4.06 9.35 -6.69
N PRO A 30 5.20 9.91 -7.11
CA PRO A 30 6.36 10.04 -6.23
C PRO A 30 5.99 10.68 -4.88
N GLY A 31 6.26 9.94 -3.81
CA GLY A 31 6.00 10.36 -2.42
C GLY A 31 4.58 10.10 -1.91
N ARG A 32 3.66 9.61 -2.76
CA ARG A 32 2.30 9.26 -2.33
C ARG A 32 1.70 8.07 -3.09
N ILE A 33 1.32 7.04 -2.35
CA ILE A 33 0.54 5.90 -2.84
C ILE A 33 -0.86 6.00 -2.24
N ARG A 34 -1.89 5.83 -3.06
CA ARG A 34 -3.26 5.67 -2.60
C ARG A 34 -3.77 4.30 -3.01
N LEU A 35 -4.16 3.50 -2.03
CA LEU A 35 -4.82 2.22 -2.19
C LEU A 35 -6.28 2.33 -1.79
N GLN A 36 -7.10 1.39 -2.25
CA GLN A 36 -8.50 1.27 -1.86
C GLN A 36 -8.93 -0.20 -1.77
N SER A 37 -9.70 -0.55 -0.76
CA SER A 37 -10.39 -1.85 -0.64
C SER A 37 -11.75 -1.69 0.02
N ALA A 38 -12.73 -2.49 -0.42
CA ALA A 38 -14.04 -2.54 0.23
C ALA A 38 -13.96 -3.17 1.63
N GLU A 39 -13.04 -4.12 1.85
CA GLU A 39 -12.86 -4.76 3.15
C GLU A 39 -12.43 -3.79 4.24
N TRP A 40 -11.61 -2.79 3.89
CA TRP A 40 -11.17 -1.77 4.85
C TRP A 40 -12.30 -0.86 5.34
N LYS A 41 -13.47 -0.88 4.68
CA LYS A 41 -14.69 -0.23 5.20
C LYS A 41 -15.37 -1.06 6.28
N ALA A 42 -15.26 -2.38 6.17
CA ALA A 42 -16.00 -3.35 6.97
C ALA A 42 -15.17 -3.91 8.13
N ASN A 43 -13.84 -3.87 8.03
CA ASN A 43 -12.93 -4.49 8.97
C ASN A 43 -11.87 -3.49 9.46
N ASP A 44 -12.23 -2.76 10.52
CA ASP A 44 -11.35 -1.74 11.13
C ASP A 44 -10.06 -2.37 11.68
N ILE A 45 -10.15 -3.55 12.28
CA ILE A 45 -9.00 -4.23 12.89
C ILE A 45 -7.96 -4.58 11.83
N LEU A 46 -8.41 -5.07 10.67
CA LEU A 46 -7.54 -5.35 9.52
C LEU A 46 -6.78 -4.09 9.07
N VAL A 47 -7.51 -3.00 8.80
CA VAL A 47 -6.88 -1.78 8.27
C VAL A 47 -6.00 -1.09 9.33
N GLU A 48 -6.38 -1.13 10.60
CA GLU A 48 -5.56 -0.62 11.71
C GLU A 48 -4.25 -1.40 11.86
N ASN A 49 -4.29 -2.74 11.73
CA ASN A 49 -3.09 -3.56 11.76
C ASN A 49 -2.15 -3.23 10.58
N ILE A 50 -2.71 -3.08 9.37
CA ILE A 50 -1.96 -2.64 8.19
C ILE A 50 -1.30 -1.28 8.44
N VAL A 51 -2.07 -0.29 8.91
CA VAL A 51 -1.55 1.05 9.21
C VAL A 51 -0.41 0.97 10.20
N LYS A 52 -0.58 0.25 11.31
CA LYS A 52 0.42 0.11 12.36
C LYS A 52 1.73 -0.51 11.83
N GLN A 53 1.65 -1.56 11.04
CA GLN A 53 2.84 -2.23 10.50
C GLN A 53 3.56 -1.38 9.46
N LEU A 54 2.82 -0.68 8.61
CA LEU A 54 3.41 0.25 7.64
C LEU A 54 4.06 1.44 8.35
N GLN A 55 3.42 2.05 9.35
CA GLN A 55 4.00 3.18 10.09
C GLN A 55 5.33 2.87 10.78
N ALA A 56 5.63 1.58 11.03
CA ALA A 56 6.92 1.15 11.57
C ALA A 56 8.05 1.12 10.51
N GLN A 57 7.73 1.29 9.23
CA GLN A 57 8.72 1.23 8.14
C GLN A 57 9.51 2.54 8.02
N PRO A 58 10.81 2.45 7.74
CA PRO A 58 11.62 3.64 7.48
C PRO A 58 11.13 4.37 6.23
N PHE A 59 11.36 5.68 6.19
CA PHE A 59 11.03 6.58 5.07
C PHE A 59 9.53 6.78 4.77
N LEU A 60 8.63 6.15 5.53
CA LEU A 60 7.22 6.54 5.55
C LEU A 60 7.03 7.74 6.47
N PHE A 61 6.46 8.81 5.93
CA PHE A 61 6.09 9.99 6.70
C PHE A 61 4.74 9.84 7.37
N SER A 62 3.79 9.18 6.70
CA SER A 62 2.46 8.94 7.24
C SER A 62 1.76 7.79 6.54
N VAL A 63 0.94 7.08 7.28
CA VAL A 63 -0.02 6.11 6.73
C VAL A 63 -1.37 6.41 7.36
N GLN A 64 -2.38 6.68 6.53
CA GLN A 64 -3.70 7.11 6.98
C GLN A 64 -4.78 6.32 6.25
N SER A 65 -5.72 5.73 7.00
CA SER A 65 -6.91 5.10 6.45
C SER A 65 -8.11 6.03 6.52
N THR A 66 -9.05 5.87 5.59
CA THR A 66 -10.34 6.59 5.59
C THR A 66 -11.44 5.56 5.38
N LYS A 67 -12.13 5.21 6.47
CA LYS A 67 -13.09 4.10 6.52
C LYS A 67 -14.23 4.27 5.53
N GLU A 68 -14.78 5.46 5.40
CA GLU A 68 -15.96 5.77 4.55
C GLU A 68 -15.68 5.42 3.08
N THR A 69 -14.45 5.67 2.64
CA THR A 69 -14.01 5.43 1.27
C THR A 69 -13.21 4.14 1.10
N GLY A 70 -12.87 3.46 2.20
CA GLY A 70 -11.99 2.30 2.19
C GLY A 70 -10.61 2.64 1.62
N SER A 71 -10.15 3.88 1.79
CA SER A 71 -8.87 4.34 1.25
C SER A 71 -7.75 4.14 2.26
N LEU A 72 -6.54 3.85 1.78
CA LEU A 72 -5.29 3.93 2.53
C LEU A 72 -4.32 4.82 1.77
N VAL A 73 -3.83 5.87 2.41
CA VAL A 73 -2.85 6.80 1.85
C VAL A 73 -1.52 6.60 2.54
N ILE A 74 -0.50 6.32 1.76
CA ILE A 74 0.90 6.15 2.21
C ILE A 74 1.69 7.32 1.65
N THR A 75 2.28 8.12 2.54
CA THR A 75 3.16 9.25 2.19
C THR A 75 4.59 8.89 2.58
N TYR A 76 5.55 9.12 1.69
CA TYR A 76 6.93 8.65 1.88
C TYR A 76 7.96 9.58 1.24
N ASP A 77 9.23 9.40 1.61
CA ASP A 77 10.33 10.15 0.99
C ASP A 77 10.71 9.59 -0.38
N ALA A 78 10.27 10.26 -1.44
CA ALA A 78 10.58 9.90 -2.83
C ALA A 78 12.06 10.08 -3.21
N SER A 79 12.85 10.76 -2.37
CA SER A 79 14.29 10.94 -2.59
C SER A 79 15.07 9.68 -2.23
N TYR A 80 14.59 8.91 -1.26
CA TYR A 80 15.21 7.65 -0.80
C TYR A 80 14.57 6.42 -1.44
N VAL A 81 13.25 6.45 -1.64
CA VAL A 81 12.51 5.35 -2.27
C VAL A 81 12.58 5.51 -3.78
N THR A 82 13.59 4.86 -4.36
CA THR A 82 13.99 5.05 -5.76
C THR A 82 13.88 3.78 -6.60
N ASN A 83 13.59 2.63 -5.99
CA ASN A 83 13.46 1.38 -6.68
C ASN A 83 12.24 0.56 -6.20
N MET A 84 11.99 -0.55 -6.89
CA MET A 84 10.83 -1.41 -6.63
C MET A 84 10.97 -2.22 -5.34
N LYS A 85 12.19 -2.45 -4.85
CA LYS A 85 12.45 -3.32 -3.68
C LYS A 85 11.87 -2.73 -2.39
N GLU A 86 12.01 -1.43 -2.18
CA GLU A 86 11.42 -0.77 -1.00
C GLU A 86 9.88 -0.87 -1.03
N LEU A 87 9.28 -0.64 -2.20
CA LEU A 87 7.84 -0.75 -2.40
C LEU A 87 7.34 -2.18 -2.18
N GLU A 88 8.10 -3.17 -2.68
CA GLU A 88 7.78 -4.58 -2.49
C GLU A 88 7.75 -5.01 -1.04
N ALA A 89 8.60 -4.42 -0.19
CA ALA A 89 8.58 -4.68 1.25
C ALA A 89 7.26 -4.18 1.88
N TRP A 90 6.79 -2.99 1.49
CA TRP A 90 5.51 -2.46 1.99
C TRP A 90 4.31 -3.26 1.50
N PHE A 91 4.32 -3.72 0.24
CA PHE A 91 3.27 -4.60 -0.26
C PHE A 91 3.40 -6.02 0.29
N GLY A 92 4.58 -6.43 0.74
CA GLY A 92 4.79 -7.66 1.52
C GLY A 92 4.08 -7.60 2.88
N ILE A 93 4.07 -6.45 3.55
CA ILE A 93 3.32 -6.28 4.81
C ILE A 93 1.82 -6.48 4.60
N LEU A 94 1.26 -5.94 3.51
CA LEU A 94 -0.14 -6.21 3.14
C LEU A 94 -0.35 -7.72 2.95
N ASP A 95 0.56 -8.37 2.22
CA ASP A 95 0.51 -9.81 1.97
C ASP A 95 0.50 -10.62 3.28
N GLU A 96 1.39 -10.30 4.21
CA GLU A 96 1.53 -10.97 5.50
C GLU A 96 0.28 -10.78 6.38
N VAL A 97 -0.30 -9.57 6.42
CA VAL A 97 -1.51 -9.34 7.20
C VAL A 97 -2.69 -10.16 6.67
N TYR A 98 -2.83 -10.25 5.35
CA TYR A 98 -3.87 -11.06 4.72
C TYR A 98 -3.61 -12.57 4.89
N ALA A 99 -2.36 -13.01 4.77
CA ALA A 99 -1.99 -14.42 4.95
C ALA A 99 -2.14 -14.91 6.39
N ASN A 100 -1.91 -14.06 7.39
CA ASN A 100 -1.98 -14.39 8.81
C ASN A 100 -3.42 -14.41 9.38
N GLY A 101 -4.45 -14.44 8.52
CA GLY A 101 -5.80 -14.81 8.94
C GLY A 101 -6.72 -13.68 9.37
N PHE A 102 -6.56 -12.47 8.83
CA PHE A 102 -7.65 -11.48 8.83
C PHE A 102 -8.69 -11.69 7.72
N VAL A 103 -8.57 -12.79 6.97
CA VAL A 103 -9.57 -13.28 6.03
C VAL A 103 -10.53 -14.18 6.80
N ARG A 104 -11.79 -13.74 6.90
CA ARG A 104 -12.90 -14.51 7.45
C ARG A 104 -13.64 -15.23 6.33
#